data_AF-A0A7S2VN97-F1
#
_entry.id   AF-A0A7S2VN97-F1
#
_cell.length_a   1.000
_cell.length_b   1.000
_cell.length_c   1.000
_cell.angle_alpha   90.00
_cell.angle_beta   90.00
_cell.angle_gamma   90.00
#
_symmetry.space_group_name_H-M   'P 1'
#
loop_
_entity.id
_entity.type
_entity.pdbx_description
1 polymer ?
#
loop_
_entity_poly.entity_id
_entity_poly.type
_entity_poly.pdbx_seq_one_letter_code
_entity_poly.pdbx_strand_id
1 'polypeptide(L)'
;ASGVVAEWVPIADDGRDSVFGPEQTEAQYEAALAADPAARPRGAWWRCRAFLAGALPPDAPVGHRRVLVHCALGVNRSPTIVAAWLMDVWRWDSERAMRYIHKRRPVVNPVDEHLQQLAGFQQQLGVA
;
A
#
# COMPACT_ATOMS: atom_id res chain seq x y z
N ALA A 1 14.54 2.50 24.04
CA ALA A 1 14.02 2.03 22.74
C ALA A 1 13.77 3.26 21.86
N SER A 2 14.13 3.22 20.58
CA SER A 2 14.13 4.37 19.66
C SER A 2 12.74 4.92 19.28
N GLY A 3 11.65 4.31 19.78
CA GLY A 3 10.27 4.70 19.43
C GLY A 3 9.87 4.40 17.98
N VAL A 4 10.74 3.74 17.21
CA VAL A 4 10.48 3.34 15.82
C VAL A 4 9.81 1.98 15.81
N VAL A 5 8.67 1.91 15.12
CA VAL A 5 7.97 0.66 14.77
C VAL A 5 8.09 0.43 13.26
N ALA A 6 8.16 -0.83 12.85
CA ALA A 6 8.28 -1.20 11.45
C ALA A 6 7.39 -2.41 11.17
N GLU A 7 6.83 -2.44 9.97
CA GLU A 7 6.02 -3.53 9.46
C GLU A 7 6.57 -3.95 8.10
N TRP A 8 6.79 -5.25 7.92
CA TRP A 8 7.24 -5.80 6.64
C TRP A 8 6.08 -6.51 5.97
N VAL A 9 5.74 -6.08 4.75
CA VAL A 9 4.63 -6.65 3.96
C VAL A 9 5.18 -7.15 2.62
N PRO A 10 5.14 -8.47 2.34
CA PRO A 10 5.62 -9.01 1.08
C PRO A 10 4.71 -8.59 -0.08
N ILE A 11 5.35 -7.94 -1.06
CA ILE A 11 4.77 -7.61 -2.36
C ILE A 11 5.89 -7.84 -3.39
N ALA A 12 5.63 -8.68 -4.39
CA ALA A 12 6.57 -8.93 -5.48
C ALA A 12 6.59 -7.75 -6.46
N ASP A 13 7.69 -7.64 -7.19
CA ASP A 13 7.90 -6.49 -8.10
C ASP A 13 7.25 -6.68 -9.48
N ASP A 14 6.76 -7.89 -9.79
CA ASP A 14 6.14 -8.24 -11.08
C ASP A 14 4.65 -7.85 -11.16
N GLY A 15 4.08 -7.27 -10.09
CA GLY A 15 2.70 -6.80 -10.06
C GLY A 15 1.62 -7.88 -10.02
N ARG A 16 1.97 -9.17 -9.96
CA ARG A 16 0.99 -10.28 -9.99
C ARG A 16 0.37 -10.62 -8.63
N ASP A 17 0.77 -9.94 -7.55
CA ASP A 17 0.16 -10.12 -6.24
C ASP A 17 -1.24 -9.57 -6.26
N SER A 18 -2.14 -10.19 -5.52
CA SER A 18 -3.48 -9.65 -5.28
C SER A 18 -3.42 -8.60 -4.17
N VAL A 19 -2.82 -7.44 -4.43
CA VAL A 19 -2.54 -6.39 -3.43
C VAL A 19 -3.83 -5.94 -2.75
N PHE A 20 -4.88 -5.70 -3.54
CA PHE A 20 -6.23 -5.31 -3.10
C PHE A 20 -7.21 -6.48 -3.10
N GLY A 21 -6.71 -7.71 -3.01
CA GLY A 21 -7.54 -8.90 -2.85
C GLY A 21 -8.39 -8.85 -1.57
N PRO A 22 -9.39 -9.74 -1.44
CA PRO A 22 -10.25 -9.78 -0.26
C PRO A 22 -9.42 -9.93 1.02
N GLU A 23 -9.94 -9.35 2.10
CA GLU A 23 -9.30 -9.41 3.41
C GLU A 23 -9.06 -10.87 3.82
N GLN A 24 -7.89 -11.11 4.38
CA GLN A 24 -7.55 -12.35 5.05
C GLN A 24 -7.08 -11.99 6.45
N THR A 25 -7.29 -12.89 7.41
CA THR A 25 -6.83 -12.64 8.77
C THR A 25 -5.31 -12.58 8.82
N GLU A 26 -4.77 -11.87 9.80
CA GLU A 26 -3.32 -11.83 10.05
C GLU A 26 -2.74 -13.24 10.19
N ALA A 27 -3.42 -14.12 10.92
CA ALA A 27 -3.03 -15.52 11.06
C ALA A 27 -3.00 -16.28 9.72
N GLN A 28 -3.94 -16.03 8.81
CA GLN A 28 -3.95 -16.65 7.48
C GLN A 28 -2.78 -16.15 6.62
N TYR A 29 -2.50 -14.85 6.69
CA TYR A 29 -1.38 -14.23 5.99
C TYR A 29 -0.04 -14.81 6.48
N GLU A 30 0.16 -14.86 7.79
CA GLU A 30 1.36 -15.40 8.43
C GLU A 30 1.53 -16.90 8.18
N ALA A 31 0.45 -17.68 8.26
CA ALA A 31 0.50 -19.11 7.96
C ALA A 31 0.93 -19.39 6.51
N ALA A 32 0.48 -18.57 5.55
CA ALA A 32 0.89 -18.70 4.15
C ALA A 32 2.40 -18.46 3.98
N LEU A 33 2.94 -17.42 4.63
CA LEU A 33 4.37 -17.12 4.58
C LEU A 33 5.23 -18.14 5.34
N ALA A 34 4.72 -18.70 6.43
CA ALA A 34 5.40 -19.74 7.18
C ALA A 34 5.47 -21.06 6.40
N ALA A 35 4.44 -21.37 5.61
CA ALA A 35 4.41 -22.56 4.76
C ALA A 35 5.31 -22.42 3.52
N ASP A 36 5.33 -21.25 2.90
CA ASP A 36 6.20 -20.92 1.77
C ASP A 36 6.64 -19.45 1.84
N PRO A 37 7.92 -19.15 2.08
CA PRO A 37 8.43 -17.79 2.09
C PRO A 37 8.25 -17.04 0.76
N ALA A 38 8.05 -17.76 -0.35
CA ALA A 38 7.73 -17.21 -1.66
C ALA A 38 6.22 -17.11 -1.93
N ALA A 39 5.37 -17.45 -0.94
CA ALA A 39 3.94 -17.32 -1.05
C ALA A 39 3.55 -15.88 -1.39
N ARG A 40 2.45 -15.75 -2.11
CA ARG A 40 1.88 -14.48 -2.58
C ARG A 40 0.52 -14.23 -1.93
N PRO A 41 0.49 -14.04 -0.60
CA PRO A 41 -0.75 -13.82 0.12
C PRO A 41 -1.48 -12.58 -0.41
N ARG A 42 -2.80 -12.70 -0.59
CA ARG A 42 -3.67 -11.62 -1.06
C ARG A 42 -3.90 -10.54 0.00
N GLY A 43 -4.38 -9.37 -0.40
CA GLY A 43 -4.80 -8.34 0.55
C GLY A 43 -3.64 -7.67 1.30
N ALA A 44 -2.45 -7.63 0.72
CA ALA A 44 -1.29 -6.90 1.29
C ALA A 44 -1.63 -5.45 1.64
N TRP A 45 -2.53 -4.82 0.87
CA TRP A 45 -3.05 -3.47 1.16
C TRP A 45 -3.64 -3.34 2.57
N TRP A 46 -4.42 -4.31 3.04
CA TRP A 46 -5.12 -4.21 4.32
C TRP A 46 -4.15 -4.17 5.51
N ARG A 47 -3.05 -4.93 5.42
CA ARG A 47 -1.97 -4.91 6.40
C ARG A 47 -1.23 -3.57 6.41
N CYS A 48 -0.88 -3.07 5.22
CA CYS A 48 -0.31 -1.72 5.07
C CYS A 48 -1.25 -0.64 5.62
N ARG A 49 -2.54 -0.71 5.32
CA ARG A 49 -3.55 0.24 5.77
C ARG A 49 -3.70 0.24 7.28
N ALA A 50 -3.74 -0.92 7.93
CA ALA A 50 -3.80 -1.03 9.39
C ALA A 50 -2.60 -0.34 10.05
N PHE A 51 -1.39 -0.58 9.54
CA PHE A 51 -0.18 0.08 10.03
C PHE A 51 -0.22 1.61 9.81
N LEU A 52 -0.58 2.05 8.59
CA LEU A 52 -0.66 3.46 8.25
C LEU A 52 -1.71 4.19 9.08
N ALA A 53 -2.89 3.59 9.31
CA ALA A 53 -3.95 4.17 10.12
C ALA A 53 -3.57 4.27 11.61
N GLY A 54 -2.87 3.27 12.14
CA GLY A 54 -2.34 3.35 13.51
C GLY A 54 -1.29 4.45 13.68
N ALA A 55 -0.42 4.63 12.68
CA ALA A 55 0.63 5.65 12.70
C ALA A 55 0.12 7.07 12.37
N LEU A 56 -0.87 7.19 11.49
CA LEU A 56 -1.44 8.44 10.97
C LEU A 56 -2.98 8.45 11.10
N PRO A 57 -3.53 8.51 12.33
CA PRO A 57 -4.98 8.59 12.52
C PRO A 57 -5.54 9.87 11.87
N PRO A 58 -6.69 9.81 11.16
CA PRO A 58 -7.25 10.98 10.48
C PRO A 58 -7.62 12.15 11.40
N ASP A 59 -7.91 11.85 12.65
CA ASP A 59 -8.31 12.77 13.72
C ASP A 59 -7.14 13.17 14.64
N ALA A 60 -5.94 12.65 14.39
CA ALA A 60 -4.77 12.99 15.20
C ALA A 60 -4.42 14.48 15.06
N PRO A 61 -4.04 15.16 16.16
CA PRO A 61 -3.54 16.53 16.09
C PRO A 61 -2.37 16.62 15.11
N VAL A 62 -2.28 17.75 14.39
CA VAL A 62 -1.13 18.06 13.54
C VAL A 62 0.12 18.05 14.43
N GLY A 63 0.95 17.02 14.30
CA GLY A 63 2.09 16.74 15.16
C GLY A 63 3.13 15.87 14.46
N HIS A 64 4.26 15.62 15.13
CA HIS A 64 5.49 15.01 14.58
C HIS A 64 5.40 13.50 14.25
N ARG A 65 4.26 13.00 13.76
CA ARG A 65 4.16 11.61 13.28
C ARG A 65 4.58 11.55 11.82
N ARG A 66 5.48 10.63 11.49
CA ARG A 66 5.97 10.41 10.13
C ARG A 66 6.07 8.91 9.88
N VAL A 67 5.67 8.50 8.69
CA VAL A 67 5.86 7.14 8.20
C VAL A 67 6.72 7.20 6.96
N LEU A 68 7.74 6.35 6.91
CA LEU A 68 8.50 6.08 5.70
C LEU A 68 7.93 4.81 5.05
N VAL A 69 7.30 4.97 3.89
CA VAL A 69 6.92 3.84 3.03
C VAL A 69 8.01 3.67 1.99
N HIS A 70 8.67 2.51 1.96
CA HIS A 70 9.73 2.23 0.99
C HIS A 70 9.61 0.81 0.40
N CYS A 71 10.24 0.62 -0.75
CA CYS A 71 10.55 -0.70 -1.30
C CYS A 71 12.04 -0.71 -1.68
N ALA A 72 12.48 -1.51 -2.65
CA ALA A 72 13.88 -1.55 -3.07
C ALA A 72 14.34 -0.22 -3.71
N LEU A 73 13.62 0.26 -4.73
CA LEU A 73 14.01 1.46 -5.51
C LEU A 73 13.07 2.65 -5.32
N GLY A 74 11.91 2.43 -4.69
CA GLY A 74 10.88 3.46 -4.58
C GLY A 74 10.26 3.86 -5.93
N VAL A 75 10.19 2.91 -6.87
CA VAL A 75 9.67 3.12 -8.24
C VAL A 75 8.30 2.46 -8.43
N ASN A 76 8.12 1.26 -7.86
CA ASN A 76 7.02 0.36 -8.18
C ASN A 76 6.08 0.10 -6.97
N ARG A 77 6.44 -0.81 -6.07
CA ARG A 77 5.57 -1.25 -4.94
C ARG A 77 5.19 -0.16 -3.94
N SER A 78 6.18 0.58 -3.40
CA SER A 78 5.90 1.61 -2.40
C SER A 78 5.02 2.76 -2.91
N PRO A 79 5.22 3.32 -4.12
CA PRO A 79 4.28 4.33 -4.63
C PRO A 79 2.88 3.76 -4.89
N THR A 80 2.73 2.47 -5.25
CA THR A 80 1.40 1.83 -5.33
C THR A 80 0.67 1.86 -3.97
N ILE A 81 1.36 1.53 -2.87
CA ILE A 81 0.78 1.60 -1.52
C ILE A 81 0.47 3.03 -1.10
N VAL A 82 1.34 4.00 -1.42
CA VAL A 82 1.07 5.41 -1.13
C VAL A 82 -0.12 5.90 -1.94
N ALA A 83 -0.26 5.50 -3.21
CA ALA A 83 -1.40 5.86 -4.03
C ALA A 83 -2.70 5.33 -3.43
N ALA A 84 -2.74 4.06 -3.05
CA ALA A 84 -3.89 3.45 -2.39
C ALA A 84 -4.28 4.18 -1.09
N TRP A 85 -3.30 4.62 -0.30
CA TRP A 85 -3.56 5.44 0.90
C TRP A 85 -4.21 6.79 0.59
N LEU A 86 -3.72 7.49 -0.44
CA LEU A 86 -4.31 8.75 -0.89
C LEU A 86 -5.74 8.54 -1.41
N MET A 87 -5.98 7.43 -2.13
CA MET A 87 -7.30 7.07 -2.62
C MET A 87 -8.28 6.75 -1.47
N ASP A 88 -7.84 5.98 -0.48
CA ASP A 88 -8.68 5.57 0.66
C ASP A 88 -9.04 6.76 1.57
N VAL A 89 -8.04 7.56 1.96
CA VAL A 89 -8.22 8.65 2.93
C VAL A 89 -8.80 9.90 2.29
N TRP A 90 -8.37 10.27 1.08
CA TRP A 90 -8.80 11.50 0.43
C TRP A 90 -9.80 11.31 -0.70
N ARG A 91 -10.24 10.05 -0.93
CA ARG A 91 -11.23 9.71 -1.97
C ARG A 91 -10.79 10.23 -3.34
N TRP A 92 -9.48 10.16 -3.62
CA TRP A 92 -8.93 10.49 -4.93
C TRP A 92 -9.07 9.31 -5.87
N ASP A 93 -9.30 9.60 -7.15
CA ASP A 93 -9.12 8.61 -8.20
C ASP A 93 -7.63 8.22 -8.32
N SER A 94 -7.39 7.06 -8.94
CA SER A 94 -6.07 6.47 -9.11
C SER A 94 -5.12 7.38 -9.92
N GLU A 95 -5.63 8.07 -10.94
CA GLU A 95 -4.83 8.95 -11.78
C GLU A 95 -4.34 10.17 -11.00
N ARG A 96 -5.22 10.81 -10.23
CA ARG A 96 -4.91 11.95 -9.37
C ARG A 96 -3.88 11.57 -8.31
N ALA A 97 -4.05 10.42 -7.66
CA ALA A 97 -3.09 9.90 -6.68
C ALA A 97 -1.70 9.70 -7.29
N MET A 98 -1.63 9.01 -8.44
CA MET A 98 -0.37 8.75 -9.13
C MET A 98 0.29 10.05 -9.63
N ARG A 99 -0.49 10.96 -10.21
CA ARG A 99 0.00 12.27 -10.66
C ARG A 99 0.57 13.09 -9.50
N TYR A 100 -0.08 13.05 -8.34
CA TYR A 100 0.40 13.75 -7.14
C TYR A 100 1.73 13.19 -6.63
N ILE A 101 1.88 11.87 -6.63
CA ILE A 101 3.11 11.18 -6.23
C ILE A 101 4.23 11.48 -7.22
N HIS A 102 3.97 11.33 -8.52
CA HIS A 102 4.96 11.56 -9.58
C HIS A 102 5.53 12.98 -9.55
N LYS A 103 4.69 13.99 -9.30
CA LYS A 103 5.15 15.39 -9.10
C LYS A 103 6.17 15.56 -7.96
N ARG A 104 6.17 14.67 -6.95
CA ARG A 104 7.09 14.69 -5.79
C ARG A 104 8.25 13.71 -5.94
N ARG A 105 8.06 12.66 -6.73
CA ARG A 105 9.07 11.64 -7.01
C ARG A 105 8.97 11.21 -8.49
N PRO A 106 9.64 11.94 -9.40
CA PRO A 106 9.51 11.71 -10.85
C PRO A 106 9.94 10.32 -11.35
N VAL A 107 10.75 9.60 -10.57
CA VAL A 107 11.18 8.23 -10.91
C VAL A 107 10.09 7.18 -10.70
N VAL A 108 8.94 7.54 -10.11
CA VAL A 108 7.83 6.61 -9.89
C VAL A 108 7.24 6.16 -11.22
N ASN A 109 7.23 4.84 -11.41
CA ASN A 109 6.73 4.15 -12.59
C ASN A 109 6.33 2.71 -12.20
N PRO A 110 5.15 2.49 -11.59
CA PRO A 110 4.68 1.16 -11.29
C PRO A 110 4.45 0.33 -12.55
N VAL A 111 4.56 -0.99 -12.42
CA VAL A 111 4.19 -1.91 -13.50
C VAL A 111 2.69 -1.82 -13.79
N ASP A 112 2.31 -2.13 -15.04
CA ASP A 112 0.93 -1.99 -15.52
C ASP A 112 -0.06 -2.79 -14.67
N GLU A 113 0.32 -3.97 -14.17
CA GLU A 113 -0.52 -4.79 -13.31
C GLU A 113 -0.86 -4.07 -11.99
N HIS A 114 0.05 -3.30 -11.41
CA HIS A 114 -0.24 -2.49 -10.23
C HIS A 114 -1.15 -1.30 -10.55
N LEU A 115 -1.00 -0.68 -11.72
CA LEU A 115 -1.89 0.40 -12.17
C LEU A 115 -3.31 -0.12 -12.41
N GLN A 116 -3.46 -1.28 -13.04
CA GLN A 116 -4.74 -1.96 -13.23
C GLN A 116 -5.39 -2.33 -11.89
N GLN A 117 -4.59 -2.83 -10.94
CA GLN A 117 -5.04 -3.12 -9.59
C GLN A 117 -5.52 -1.86 -8.85
N LEU A 118 -4.85 -0.71 -9.00
CA LEU A 118 -5.32 0.58 -8.46
C LEU A 118 -6.64 1.00 -9.10
N ALA A 119 -6.80 0.86 -10.41
CA ALA A 119 -8.06 1.15 -11.08
C ALA A 119 -9.20 0.23 -10.57
N GLY A 120 -8.91 -1.06 -10.37
CA GLY A 120 -9.85 -1.99 -9.74
C GLY A 120 -10.20 -1.59 -8.30
N PHE A 121 -9.21 -1.16 -7.52
CA PHE A 121 -9.42 -0.67 -6.16
C PHE A 121 -10.26 0.62 -6.12
N GLN A 122 -10.09 1.52 -7.08
CA GLN A 122 -10.95 2.71 -7.23
C GLN A 122 -12.43 2.32 -7.36
N GLN A 123 -12.74 1.28 -8.14
CA GLN A 123 -14.11 0.76 -8.26
C GLN A 123 -14.62 0.20 -6.93
N GLN A 124 -13.78 -0.55 -6.20
CA GLN A 124 -14.12 -1.06 -4.86
C GLN A 124 -14.42 0.06 -3.86
N LEU A 125 -13.70 1.18 -3.95
CA LEU A 125 -13.90 2.36 -3.10
C LEU A 125 -15.14 3.19 -3.48
N GLY A 126 -15.71 2.97 -4.67
CA GLY A 126 -16.80 3.78 -5.22
C GLY A 126 -16.39 5.24 -5.50
N VAL A 127 -15.13 5.46 -5.90
CA VAL A 127 -14.61 6.80 -6.23
C VAL A 127 -14.72 7.03 -7.74
N ALA A 128 -15.42 8.11 -8.12
CA ALA A 128 -15.63 8.52 -9.50
C ALA A 128 -14.40 9.23 -10.08
#